data_AF-A0A846Y9M4-F1
#
_entry.id   AF-A0A846Y9M4-F1
#
_cell.length_a   1.000
_cell.length_b   1.000
_cell.length_c   1.000
_cell.angle_alpha   90.00
_cell.angle_beta   90.00
_cell.angle_gamma   90.00
#
_symmetry.space_group_name_H-M   'P 1'
#
loop_
_entity.id
_entity.type
_entity.pdbx_description
1 polymer ?
#
loop_
_entity_poly.entity_id
_entity_poly.type
_entity_poly.pdbx_seq_one_letter_code
_entity_poly.pdbx_strand_id
1 'polypeptide(L)'
;MPFEVNPDGLRAAAGTLALLPAVIDNAPHLDAESHVVQLEGLSIGAELAKSDSLSLQAKNVLKSRFNEFSALLILCADTFHGTDQDAAKRLAAVADLNSGDPHGGN
;
A
#
# COMPACT_ATOMS: atom_id res chain seq x y z
N MET A 1 -17.82 -19.93 7.49
CA MET A 1 -17.65 -19.38 8.85
C MET A 1 -18.02 -17.91 8.79
N PRO A 2 -18.91 -17.39 9.65
CA PRO A 2 -19.10 -15.95 9.75
C PRO A 2 -17.77 -15.35 10.25
N PHE A 3 -17.24 -14.37 9.53
CA PHE A 3 -16.08 -13.59 9.97
C PHE A 3 -16.50 -12.83 11.22
N GLU A 4 -16.05 -13.29 12.39
CA GLU A 4 -16.27 -12.57 13.64
C GLU A 4 -15.21 -11.47 13.74
N VAL A 5 -15.60 -10.24 13.41
CA VAL A 5 -14.75 -9.07 13.54
C VAL A 5 -14.65 -8.75 15.03
N ASN A 6 -13.47 -8.87 15.61
CA ASN A 6 -13.21 -8.45 16.99
C ASN A 6 -12.22 -7.26 17.02
N PRO A 7 -12.39 -6.30 17.96
CA PRO A 7 -11.53 -5.12 18.04
C PRO A 7 -10.05 -5.43 18.21
N ASP A 8 -9.73 -6.46 18.98
CA ASP A 8 -8.34 -6.81 19.29
C ASP A 8 -7.62 -7.39 18.08
N GLY A 9 -8.30 -8.20 17.26
CA GLY A 9 -7.79 -8.71 15.98
C GLY A 9 -7.64 -7.59 14.95
N LEU A 10 -8.55 -6.62 14.93
CA LEU A 10 -8.41 -5.42 14.08
C LEU A 10 -7.18 -4.59 14.49
N ARG A 11 -6.96 -4.37 15.80
CA ARG A 11 -5.76 -3.65 16.29
C ARG A 11 -4.47 -4.41 16.00
N ALA A 12 -4.46 -5.74 16.16
CA ALA A 12 -3.30 -6.57 15.85
C ALA A 12 -2.97 -6.55 14.34
N ALA A 13 -3.99 -6.63 13.48
CA ALA A 13 -3.83 -6.50 12.04
C ALA A 13 -3.34 -5.09 11.66
N ALA A 14 -3.88 -4.03 12.28
CA ALA A 14 -3.44 -2.66 12.06
C ALA A 14 -1.96 -2.47 12.42
N GLY A 15 -1.53 -3.00 13.57
CA GLY A 15 -0.12 -2.96 13.99
C GLY A 15 0.79 -3.70 13.02
N THR A 16 0.34 -4.85 12.50
CA THR A 16 1.11 -5.61 11.49
C THR A 16 1.26 -4.81 10.18
N LEU A 17 0.18 -4.17 9.71
CA LEU A 17 0.22 -3.34 8.51
C LEU A 17 1.07 -2.07 8.69
N ALA A 18 1.11 -1.49 9.89
CA ALA A 18 1.92 -0.31 10.19
C ALA A 18 3.44 -0.57 10.12
N LEU A 19 3.88 -1.84 10.17
CA LEU A 19 5.29 -2.21 10.05
C LEU A 19 5.74 -2.33 8.58
N LEU A 20 4.81 -2.59 7.66
CA LEU A 20 5.12 -2.81 6.24
C LEU A 20 5.76 -1.61 5.54
N PRO A 21 5.42 -0.34 5.83
CA PRO A 21 6.11 0.81 5.27
C PRO A 21 7.62 0.79 5.53
N ALA A 22 8.05 0.41 6.73
CA ALA A 22 9.46 0.30 7.07
C ALA A 22 10.14 -0.87 6.31
N VAL A 23 9.43 -1.97 6.07
CA VAL A 23 9.92 -3.07 5.24
C VAL A 23 10.10 -2.62 3.79
N ILE A 24 9.18 -1.80 3.26
CA ILE A 24 9.26 -1.24 1.91
C ILE A 24 10.43 -0.27 1.77
N ASP A 25 10.67 0.58 2.77
CA ASP A 25 11.80 1.51 2.76
C ASP A 25 13.15 0.79 2.75
N ASN A 26 13.23 -0.39 3.38
CA ASN A 26 14.44 -1.20 3.41
C ASN A 26 14.60 -2.14 2.20
N ALA A 27 13.58 -2.26 1.33
CA ALA A 27 13.69 -3.06 0.12
C ALA A 27 14.64 -2.36 -0.87
N PRO A 28 15.62 -3.06 -1.48
CA PRO A 28 16.52 -2.44 -2.45
C PRO A 28 15.72 -1.83 -3.61
N HIS A 29 16.09 -0.63 -4.04
CA HIS A 29 15.61 -0.06 -5.31
C HIS A 29 16.40 -0.67 -6.48
N LEU A 30 15.98 -0.37 -7.71
CA LEU A 30 16.64 -0.90 -8.91
C LEU A 30 18.06 -0.35 -9.07
N ASP A 31 18.44 0.72 -8.35
CA ASP A 31 19.79 1.32 -8.32
C ASP A 31 20.30 1.64 -9.74
N ALA A 32 19.38 1.98 -10.64
CA ALA A 32 19.69 2.15 -12.05
C ALA A 32 20.53 3.41 -12.30
N GLU A 33 20.44 4.43 -11.43
CA GLU A 33 21.15 5.70 -11.59
C GLU A 33 22.67 5.52 -11.69
N SER A 34 23.25 4.60 -10.91
CA SER A 34 24.70 4.32 -10.93
C SER A 34 25.19 3.72 -12.26
N HIS A 35 24.27 3.14 -13.04
CA HIS A 35 24.54 2.50 -14.32
C HIS A 35 24.05 3.32 -15.53
N VAL A 36 23.15 4.29 -15.34
CA VAL A 36 22.64 5.17 -16.40
C VAL A 36 23.75 6.03 -17.01
N VAL A 37 24.71 6.49 -16.21
CA VAL A 37 25.89 7.27 -16.69
C VAL A 37 26.76 6.45 -17.65
N GLN A 38 26.81 5.12 -17.48
CA GLN A 38 27.56 4.21 -18.35
C GLN A 38 26.80 3.90 -19.65
N LEU A 39 25.51 4.24 -19.71
CA LEU A 39 24.58 3.96 -20.81
C LEU A 39 24.06 5.26 -21.47
N GLU A 40 24.76 6.37 -21.26
CA GLU A 40 24.38 7.69 -21.76
C GLU A 40 24.26 7.68 -23.30
N GLY A 41 23.14 8.17 -23.82
CA GLY A 41 22.83 8.15 -25.25
C GLY A 41 22.20 6.85 -25.78
N LEU A 42 22.06 5.81 -24.96
CA LEU A 42 21.36 4.57 -25.31
C LEU A 42 19.91 4.58 -24.79
N SER A 43 18.99 4.07 -25.62
CA SER A 43 17.57 3.92 -25.26
C SER A 43 17.35 3.07 -24.01
N ILE A 44 18.22 2.06 -23.79
CA ILE A 44 18.14 1.19 -22.61
C ILE A 44 18.46 1.94 -21.31
N GLY A 45 19.39 2.91 -21.33
CA GLY A 45 19.69 3.75 -20.17
C GLY A 45 18.51 4.65 -19.79
N ALA A 46 17.82 5.21 -20.79
CA ALA A 46 16.61 6.02 -20.55
C ALA A 46 15.46 5.20 -19.95
N GLU A 47 15.25 3.95 -20.40
CA GLU A 47 14.22 3.08 -19.82
C GLU A 47 14.58 2.55 -18.43
N LEU A 48 15.86 2.29 -18.17
CA LEU A 48 16.36 1.96 -16.83
C LEU A 48 16.10 3.10 -15.82
N ALA A 49 16.39 4.36 -16.19
CA ALA A 49 16.12 5.52 -15.36
C ALA A 49 14.62 5.70 -15.06
N LYS A 50 13.75 5.51 -16.07
CA LYS A 50 12.30 5.53 -15.86
C LYS A 50 11.85 4.41 -14.94
N SER A 51 12.37 3.19 -15.10
CA SER A 51 12.01 2.04 -14.27
C SER A 51 12.36 2.26 -12.79
N ASP A 52 13.47 2.94 -12.49
CA ASP A 52 13.84 3.27 -11.11
C ASP A 52 12.89 4.29 -10.49
N SER A 53 12.55 5.35 -11.25
CA SER A 53 11.55 6.34 -10.81
C SER A 53 10.15 5.73 -10.58
N LEU A 54 9.75 4.76 -11.43
CA LEU A 54 8.49 4.04 -11.30
C LEU A 54 8.51 3.09 -10.09
N SER A 55 9.64 2.44 -9.82
CA SER A 55 9.85 1.63 -8.62
C SER A 55 9.69 2.46 -7.35
N LEU A 56 10.26 3.67 -7.31
CA LEU A 56 10.09 4.59 -6.18
C LEU A 56 8.63 5.02 -6.01
N GLN A 57 7.94 5.37 -7.11
CA GLN A 57 6.51 5.71 -7.06
C GLN A 57 5.66 4.56 -6.55
N ALA A 58 5.89 3.34 -7.02
CA ALA A 58 5.18 2.15 -6.56
C ALA A 58 5.39 1.90 -5.06
N LYS A 59 6.62 2.05 -4.56
CA LYS A 59 6.93 1.95 -3.12
C LYS A 59 6.15 3.00 -2.30
N ASN A 60 6.11 4.24 -2.77
CA ASN A 60 5.38 5.32 -2.10
C ASN A 60 3.86 5.06 -2.05
N VAL A 61 3.28 4.56 -3.15
CA VAL A 61 1.85 4.18 -3.20
C VAL A 61 1.57 3.05 -2.21
N LEU A 62 2.39 1.99 -2.20
CA LEU A 62 2.22 0.88 -1.27
C LEU A 62 2.32 1.33 0.19
N LYS A 63 3.27 2.19 0.51
CA LYS A 63 3.41 2.79 1.86
C LYS A 63 2.15 3.55 2.28
N SER A 64 1.63 4.42 1.40
CA SER A 64 0.41 5.18 1.68
C SER A 64 -0.76 4.25 1.96
N ARG A 65 -0.93 3.22 1.12
CA ARG A 65 -2.02 2.25 1.25
C ARG A 65 -1.92 1.43 2.53
N PHE A 66 -0.74 0.96 2.92
CA PHE A 66 -0.59 0.23 4.18
C PHE A 66 -0.85 1.10 5.41
N ASN A 67 -0.46 2.38 5.37
CA ASN A 67 -0.81 3.33 6.42
C ASN A 67 -2.32 3.59 6.49
N GLU A 68 -2.97 3.80 5.34
CA GLU A 68 -4.43 3.98 5.26
C GLU A 68 -5.19 2.76 5.78
N PHE A 69 -4.78 1.54 5.41
CA PHE A 69 -5.38 0.31 5.94
C PHE A 69 -5.19 0.19 7.45
N SER A 70 -3.98 0.47 7.96
CA SER A 70 -3.72 0.45 9.40
C SER A 70 -4.64 1.42 10.15
N ALA A 71 -4.75 2.67 9.66
CA ALA A 71 -5.62 3.68 10.25
C ALA A 71 -7.11 3.28 10.20
N LEU A 72 -7.57 2.70 9.10
CA LEU A 72 -8.95 2.23 8.96
C LEU A 72 -9.28 1.08 9.90
N LEU A 73 -8.35 0.13 10.09
CA LEU A 73 -8.54 -0.97 11.04
C LEU A 73 -8.58 -0.47 12.49
N ILE A 74 -7.75 0.52 12.84
CA ILE A 74 -7.82 1.20 14.15
C ILE A 74 -9.17 1.90 14.32
N LEU A 75 -9.61 2.67 13.32
CA LEU A 75 -10.90 3.34 13.36
C LEU A 75 -12.06 2.35 13.54
N CYS A 76 -12.02 1.22 12.83
CA CYS A 76 -13.01 0.16 12.97
C CYS A 76 -12.96 -0.47 14.38
N ALA A 77 -11.78 -0.69 14.95
CA ALA A 77 -11.63 -1.22 16.31
C ALA A 77 -12.13 -0.26 17.39
N ASP A 78 -11.89 1.04 17.21
CA ASP A 78 -12.26 2.07 18.18
C ASP A 78 -13.75 2.43 18.11
N THR A 79 -14.37 2.23 16.94
CA THR A 79 -15.80 2.48 16.75
C THR A 79 -16.66 1.22 16.89
N PHE A 80 -16.05 0.07 17.17
CA PHE A 80 -16.75 -1.22 17.28
C PHE A 80 -17.72 -1.26 18.46
N HIS A 81 -19.00 -1.49 18.17
CA HIS A 81 -20.03 -1.77 19.16
C HIS A 81 -20.74 -3.11 18.87
N GLY A 82 -20.54 -4.11 19.74
CA GLY A 82 -21.31 -5.36 19.70
C GLY A 82 -21.00 -6.26 18.50
N THR A 83 -21.93 -6.40 17.55
CA THR A 83 -21.78 -7.23 16.32
C THR A 83 -21.64 -6.36 15.07
N ASP A 84 -20.89 -5.27 15.21
CA ASP A 84 -21.04 -4.05 14.43
C ASP A 84 -20.99 -4.24 12.90
N GLN A 85 -22.17 -4.30 12.29
CA GLN A 85 -22.33 -4.36 10.84
C GLN A 85 -21.83 -3.09 10.16
N ASP A 86 -21.75 -1.96 10.89
CA ASP A 86 -21.27 -0.70 10.33
C ASP A 86 -19.75 -0.72 10.12
N ALA A 87 -18.99 -1.28 11.07
CA ALA A 87 -17.56 -1.53 10.89
C ALA A 87 -17.30 -2.47 9.71
N ALA A 88 -18.09 -3.54 9.57
CA ALA A 88 -18.01 -4.45 8.44
C ALA A 88 -18.34 -3.75 7.10
N LYS A 89 -19.33 -2.85 7.07
CA LYS A 89 -19.66 -2.03 5.88
C LYS A 89 -18.55 -1.06 5.50
N ARG A 90 -17.90 -0.40 6.48
CA ARG A 90 -16.76 0.49 6.24
C ARG A 90 -15.58 -0.27 5.65
N LEU A 91 -15.30 -1.46 6.16
CA LEU A 91 -14.26 -2.34 5.61
C LEU A 91 -14.61 -2.81 4.18
N ALA A 92 -15.88 -3.13 3.92
CA ALA A 92 -16.33 -3.52 2.58
C ALA A 92 -16.28 -2.36 1.56
N ALA A 93 -16.54 -1.13 2.00
CA ALA A 93 -16.47 0.06 1.14
C ALA A 93 -15.04 0.41 0.70
N VAL A 94 -14.03 -0.11 1.40
CA VAL A 94 -12.60 0.12 1.13
C VAL A 94 -12.08 -0.79 0.00
N ALA A 95 -12.87 -1.77 -0.45
CA ALA A 95 -12.48 -2.70 -1.53
C ALA A 95 -12.20 -2.03 -2.88
N ASP A 96 -12.56 -0.75 -3.07
CA ASP A 96 -12.29 0.04 -4.29
C ASP A 96 -11.26 1.17 -4.08
N LEU A 97 -10.04 0.80 -3.68
CA LEU A 97 -8.90 1.73 -3.53
C LEU A 97 -7.92 1.73 -4.72
N ASN A 98 -8.20 0.91 -5.75
CA ASN A 98 -7.48 0.88 -7.02
C ASN A 98 -8.02 1.91 -8.03
N SER A 99 -9.11 2.62 -7.73
CA SER A 99 -9.67 3.72 -8.55
C SER A 99 -8.74 4.92 -8.76
N GLY A 100 -7.56 4.90 -8.13
CA GLY A 100 -6.45 5.81 -8.44
C GLY A 100 -5.68 5.48 -9.72
N ASP A 101 -6.04 4.43 -10.45
CA ASP A 101 -5.49 4.14 -11.78
C ASP A 101 -6.25 4.91 -12.88
N PRO A 102 -5.67 5.96 -13.50
CA PRO A 102 -6.28 6.66 -14.64
C PRO A 102 -6.37 5.78 -15.91
N HIS A 103 -5.94 4.51 -15.87
CA HIS A 103 -6.06 3.56 -16.97
C HIS A 103 -7.04 2.40 -16.69
N GLY A 104 -7.73 2.41 -15.55
CA GLY A 104 -8.71 1.38 -15.16
C GLY A 104 -10.09 1.46 -15.84
N GLY A 105 -10.21 2.17 -16.95
CA GLY A 105 -11.45 2.30 -17.72
C GLY A 105 -11.34 1.58 -19.07
N ASN A 106 -11.94 0.40 -19.16
CA ASN A 106 -12.47 -0.19 -20.39
C ASN A 106 -13.77 -0.93 -20.06
#